data_AF-A0A6L8I2V8-F1
#
_entry.id   AF-A0A6L8I2V8-F1
#
_cell.length_a   1.000
_cell.length_b   1.000
_cell.length_c   1.000
_cell.angle_alpha   90.00
_cell.angle_beta   90.00
_cell.angle_gamma   90.00
#
_symmetry.space_group_name_H-M   'P 1'
#
loop_
_entity.id
_entity.type
_entity.pdbx_description
1 polymer ?
#
loop_
_entity_poly.entity_id
_entity_poly.type
_entity_poly.pdbx_seq_one_letter_code
_entity_poly.pdbx_strand_id
1 'polypeptide(L)'
;MKSSRRQGQRVHRSTRSGWRGTRRGARSSWPGARAMREIHDLKAALAKGVIVTDDGAATSLPDAGMGHPCRRLDGVEKVTGAARYAGEVMPRGTLHAVFVGAPIPKGRLASVNAAAALEHPGVVRVLTHEDMPEFAEPAVPPFAQSLVPLGTDKIHYEGQPIAAVLAESIEAAEEGAALVAVECVAEEFATFEASDVHNPEGTGFAFQPLDLESGDVDAAIADAHAVVDESYGTASRHHNMMEPHTTLAEWRGDHLHIW
;
A
#
# COMPACT_ATOMS: atom_id res chain seq x y z
N MET A 1 -35.15 -14.44 -28.29
CA MET A 1 -36.21 -14.85 -27.34
C MET A 1 -35.61 -15.85 -26.33
N LYS A 2 -34.99 -15.36 -25.26
CA LYS A 2 -34.45 -16.15 -24.15
C LYS A 2 -34.77 -15.40 -22.86
N SER A 3 -35.66 -15.97 -22.04
CA SER A 3 -36.22 -15.38 -20.84
C SER A 3 -35.33 -15.63 -19.62
N SER A 4 -34.86 -14.58 -18.95
CA SER A 4 -34.21 -14.69 -17.64
C SER A 4 -35.23 -14.46 -16.52
N ARG A 5 -35.35 -15.44 -15.62
CA ARG A 5 -36.19 -15.38 -14.42
C ARG A 5 -35.45 -14.59 -13.34
N ARG A 6 -36.03 -13.48 -12.89
CA ARG A 6 -35.61 -12.74 -11.70
C ARG A 6 -36.05 -13.50 -10.44
N GLN A 7 -35.10 -13.95 -9.62
CA GLN A 7 -35.36 -14.44 -8.27
C GLN A 7 -35.10 -13.31 -7.27
N GLY A 8 -36.15 -12.91 -6.56
CA GLY A 8 -36.09 -11.83 -5.57
C GLY A 8 -35.40 -12.27 -4.28
N GLN A 9 -34.42 -11.48 -3.83
CA GLN A 9 -33.85 -11.61 -2.49
C GLN A 9 -34.65 -10.76 -1.50
N ARG A 10 -35.10 -11.42 -0.42
CA ARG A 10 -35.78 -10.81 0.73
C ARG A 10 -34.74 -10.17 1.65
N VAL A 11 -34.92 -8.88 1.93
CA VAL A 11 -34.14 -8.14 2.93
C VAL A 11 -34.76 -8.35 4.30
N HIS A 12 -34.05 -9.01 5.22
CA HIS A 12 -34.45 -9.14 6.62
C HIS A 12 -34.07 -7.86 7.40
N ARG A 13 -35.08 -7.10 7.82
CA ARG A 13 -34.93 -6.00 8.79
C ARG A 13 -34.89 -6.58 10.21
N SER A 14 -33.76 -6.43 10.89
CA SER A 14 -33.60 -6.68 12.33
C SER A 14 -34.13 -5.49 13.13
N THR A 15 -35.06 -5.76 14.05
CA THR A 15 -35.70 -4.79 14.94
C THR A 15 -34.83 -4.56 16.18
N ARG A 16 -34.52 -3.29 16.46
CA ARG A 16 -33.87 -2.86 17.71
C ARG A 16 -34.83 -3.03 18.88
N SER A 17 -34.54 -3.95 19.79
CA SER A 17 -35.20 -4.03 21.10
C SER A 17 -34.51 -3.10 22.09
N GLY A 18 -35.29 -2.16 22.65
CA GLY A 18 -34.82 -1.18 23.61
C GLY A 18 -34.60 -1.80 24.99
N TRP A 19 -33.42 -1.60 25.56
CA TRP A 19 -33.12 -1.98 26.94
C TRP A 19 -33.39 -0.76 27.86
N ARG A 20 -34.43 -0.86 28.70
CA ARG A 20 -34.69 0.08 29.80
C ARG A 20 -33.98 -0.43 31.05
N GLY A 21 -32.86 0.21 31.39
CA GLY A 21 -32.15 0.02 32.67
C GLY A 21 -32.48 1.14 33.65
N THR A 22 -32.94 0.75 34.83
CA THR A 22 -33.38 1.57 35.96
C THR A 22 -32.25 2.40 36.60
N ARG A 23 -32.55 3.68 36.91
CA ARG A 23 -31.70 4.55 37.71
C ARG A 23 -31.78 4.16 39.19
N ARG A 24 -30.68 3.68 39.78
CA ARG A 24 -30.38 3.84 41.21
C ARG A 24 -28.90 4.14 41.40
N GLY A 25 -28.64 5.18 42.19
CA GLY A 25 -27.32 5.77 42.38
C GLY A 25 -26.36 4.86 43.13
N ALA A 26 -25.14 4.81 42.62
CA ALA A 26 -23.93 4.61 43.39
C ALA A 26 -22.93 5.65 42.90
N ARG A 27 -22.49 6.55 43.79
CA ARG A 27 -21.35 7.43 43.52
C ARG A 27 -20.10 6.56 43.58
N SER A 28 -19.68 6.02 42.43
CA SER A 28 -18.32 5.51 42.28
C SER A 28 -17.50 6.57 41.55
N SER A 29 -16.42 7.03 42.17
CA SER A 29 -15.42 7.88 41.53
C SER A 29 -14.69 7.02 40.50
N TRP A 30 -15.21 7.02 39.27
CA TRP A 30 -14.60 6.31 38.16
C TRP A 30 -13.22 6.94 37.85
N PRO A 31 -12.14 6.16 37.73
CA PRO A 31 -10.79 6.69 37.50
C PRO A 31 -10.67 7.61 36.27
N GLY A 32 -11.60 7.50 35.31
CA GLY A 32 -11.68 8.32 34.11
C GLY A 32 -12.29 9.72 34.28
N ALA A 33 -12.76 10.12 35.46
CA ALA A 33 -13.35 11.46 35.65
C ALA A 33 -12.32 12.60 35.52
N ARG A 34 -11.04 12.32 35.79
CA ARG A 34 -9.93 13.25 35.55
C ARG A 34 -9.57 13.29 34.05
N ALA A 35 -9.45 12.13 33.41
CA ALA A 35 -9.18 12.01 31.98
C ALA A 35 -10.29 12.66 31.11
N MET A 36 -11.56 12.54 31.50
CA MET A 36 -12.65 13.22 30.79
C MET A 36 -12.63 14.74 30.97
N ARG A 37 -12.19 15.26 32.12
CA ARG A 37 -11.98 16.71 32.30
C ARG A 37 -10.80 17.21 31.47
N GLU A 38 -9.68 16.48 31.48
CA GLU A 38 -8.52 16.77 30.61
C GLU A 38 -8.91 16.75 29.12
N ILE A 39 -9.73 15.81 28.67
CA ILE A 39 -10.24 15.78 27.29
C ILE A 39 -11.19 16.97 27.01
N HIS A 40 -12.01 17.38 27.97
CA HIS A 40 -12.92 18.51 27.80
C HIS A 40 -12.18 19.84 27.77
N ASP A 41 -11.14 19.97 28.59
CA ASP A 41 -10.27 21.14 28.65
C ASP A 41 -9.36 21.22 27.41
N LEU A 42 -8.85 20.08 26.91
CA LEU A 42 -8.14 19.97 25.63
C LEU A 42 -9.04 20.39 24.45
N LYS A 43 -10.30 19.96 24.44
CA LYS A 43 -11.28 20.36 23.41
C LYS A 43 -11.61 21.86 23.48
N ALA A 44 -11.70 22.42 24.69
CA ALA A 44 -11.93 23.86 24.89
C ALA A 44 -10.69 24.70 24.52
N ALA A 45 -9.48 24.18 24.72
CA ALA A 45 -8.22 24.81 24.32
C ALA A 45 -8.02 24.76 22.79
N LEU A 46 -8.32 23.61 22.16
CA LEU A 46 -8.34 23.45 20.71
C LEU A 46 -9.35 24.37 20.03
N ALA A 47 -10.55 24.55 20.61
CA ALA A 47 -11.56 25.48 20.09
C ALA A 47 -11.14 26.96 20.21
N LYS A 48 -10.11 27.28 21.00
CA LYS A 48 -9.57 28.63 21.18
C LYS A 48 -8.20 28.83 20.51
N GLY A 49 -7.68 27.83 19.79
CA GLY A 49 -6.38 27.92 19.12
C GLY A 49 -5.18 27.99 20.07
N VAL A 50 -5.31 27.52 21.32
CA VAL A 50 -4.22 27.54 22.30
C VAL A 50 -3.69 26.13 22.50
N ILE A 51 -2.44 25.90 22.10
CA ILE A 51 -1.66 24.74 22.55
C ILE A 51 -0.95 25.17 23.84
N VAL A 52 -1.18 24.44 24.94
CA VAL A 52 -0.46 24.63 26.19
C VAL A 52 0.81 23.79 26.12
N THR A 53 1.98 24.42 26.16
CA THR A 53 3.26 23.74 26.38
C THR A 53 3.53 23.59 27.89
N ASP A 54 4.35 22.60 28.29
CA ASP A 54 4.60 22.20 29.69
C ASP A 54 5.16 23.33 30.60
N ASP A 55 5.59 24.43 30.00
CA ASP A 55 6.19 25.61 30.61
C ASP A 55 5.22 26.81 30.78
N GLY A 56 3.94 26.65 30.44
CA GLY A 56 2.89 27.63 30.76
C GLY A 56 2.98 28.97 30.00
N ALA A 57 3.88 29.09 29.03
CA ALA A 57 4.01 30.26 28.17
C ALA A 57 3.05 30.16 26.98
N ALA A 58 1.99 30.96 26.99
CA ALA A 58 1.09 31.09 25.85
C ALA A 58 1.80 31.84 24.70
N THR A 59 2.45 31.10 23.82
CA THR A 59 2.95 31.66 22.55
C THR A 59 1.85 31.52 21.53
N SER A 60 1.17 32.63 21.19
CA SER A 60 0.29 32.64 20.02
C SER A 60 1.15 32.35 18.80
N LEU A 61 0.89 31.25 18.09
CA LEU A 61 1.40 31.09 16.74
C LEU A 61 0.78 32.23 15.92
N PRO A 62 1.56 33.21 15.41
CA PRO A 62 1.05 33.96 14.28
C PRO A 62 0.82 32.92 13.17
N ASP A 63 -0.33 32.98 12.49
CA ASP A 63 -0.66 32.17 11.31
C ASP A 63 -1.46 30.86 11.50
N ALA A 64 -2.14 30.66 12.63
CA ALA A 64 -3.06 29.52 12.80
C ALA A 64 -4.50 29.87 12.34
N GLY A 65 -4.78 29.77 11.03
CA GLY A 65 -6.13 29.93 10.49
C GLY A 65 -6.27 29.42 9.06
N MET A 66 -7.47 29.00 8.67
CA MET A 66 -7.77 28.62 7.30
C MET A 66 -7.42 29.78 6.34
N GLY A 67 -6.57 29.51 5.35
CA GLY A 67 -6.14 30.52 4.38
C GLY A 67 -4.90 31.33 4.77
N HIS A 68 -4.32 31.12 5.96
CA HIS A 68 -3.06 31.75 6.36
C HIS A 68 -1.84 30.85 6.05
N PRO A 69 -0.68 31.43 5.71
CA PRO A 69 0.55 30.67 5.51
C PRO A 69 1.06 30.14 6.84
N CYS A 70 0.76 28.89 7.17
CA CYS A 70 1.22 28.26 8.40
C CYS A 70 2.51 27.47 8.19
N ARG A 71 3.38 27.47 9.20
CA ARG A 71 4.56 26.59 9.23
C ARG A 71 4.09 25.15 9.40
N ARG A 72 4.75 24.22 8.70
CA ARG A 72 4.52 22.78 8.88
C ARG A 72 4.91 22.36 10.29
N LEU A 73 4.04 21.56 10.94
CA LEU A 73 4.28 21.02 12.29
C LEU A 73 5.56 20.17 12.34
N ASP A 74 5.79 19.36 11.30
CA ASP A 74 6.97 18.50 11.15
C ASP A 74 8.17 19.24 10.53
N GLY A 75 8.08 20.56 10.33
CA GLY A 75 9.09 21.34 9.61
C GLY A 75 10.44 21.38 10.34
N VAL A 76 10.42 21.62 11.65
CA VAL A 76 11.65 21.70 12.46
C VAL A 76 12.41 20.38 12.42
N GLU A 77 11.72 19.26 12.64
CA GLU A 77 12.35 17.93 12.66
C GLU A 77 12.99 17.58 11.31
N LYS A 78 12.37 17.95 10.19
CA LYS A 78 12.93 17.70 8.85
C LYS A 78 14.16 18.53 8.55
N VAL A 79 14.18 19.82 8.92
CA VAL A 79 15.32 20.70 8.62
C VAL A 79 16.51 20.50 9.56
N THR A 80 16.29 19.89 10.73
CA THR A 80 17.36 19.53 11.67
C THR A 80 17.85 18.10 11.50
N GLY A 81 17.17 17.28 10.68
CA GLY A 81 17.44 15.85 10.56
C GLY A 81 16.99 15.02 11.77
N ALA A 82 16.10 15.57 12.61
CA ALA A 82 15.53 14.85 13.75
C ALA A 82 14.32 13.99 13.37
N ALA A 83 13.68 14.24 12.22
CA ALA A 83 12.58 13.42 11.71
C ALA A 83 13.13 12.03 11.36
N ARG A 84 12.49 10.98 11.90
CA ARG A 84 12.86 9.59 11.60
C ARG A 84 12.01 9.04 10.48
N TYR A 85 12.69 8.52 9.47
CA TYR A 85 12.13 7.78 8.35
C TYR A 85 12.28 6.28 8.57
N ALA A 86 11.48 5.46 7.90
CA ALA A 86 11.43 4.03 8.19
C ALA A 86 12.78 3.35 7.96
N GLY A 87 13.53 3.79 6.93
CA GLY A 87 14.88 3.28 6.64
C GLY A 87 15.97 3.66 7.64
N GLU A 88 15.69 4.57 8.58
CA GLU A 88 16.64 4.94 9.64
C GLU A 88 16.46 4.09 10.91
N VAL A 89 15.35 3.35 11.01
CA VAL A 89 15.06 2.52 12.18
C VAL A 89 15.70 1.15 11.97
N MET A 90 16.80 0.90 12.70
CA MET A 90 17.58 -0.33 12.58
C MET A 90 17.83 -0.95 13.96
N PRO A 91 16.88 -1.76 14.49
CA PRO A 91 17.10 -2.51 15.70
C PRO A 91 18.32 -3.43 15.62
N ARG A 92 18.88 -3.80 16.77
CA ARG A 92 20.03 -4.71 16.81
C ARG A 92 19.60 -6.09 16.35
N GLY A 93 20.36 -6.69 15.43
CA GLY A 93 20.08 -8.02 14.89
C GLY A 93 19.09 -8.02 13.73
N THR A 94 18.76 -6.87 13.16
CA THR A 94 18.01 -6.77 11.90
C THR A 94 18.76 -7.50 10.79
N LEU A 95 18.06 -8.39 10.08
CA LEU A 95 18.53 -8.94 8.81
C LEU A 95 18.10 -8.03 7.66
N HIS A 96 18.95 -7.96 6.64
CA HIS A 96 18.72 -7.20 5.42
C HIS A 96 18.20 -8.14 4.34
N ALA A 97 17.19 -7.70 3.60
CA ALA A 97 16.58 -8.46 2.53
C ALA A 97 16.92 -7.84 1.17
N VAL A 98 17.52 -8.62 0.28
CA VAL A 98 17.74 -8.22 -1.13
C VAL A 98 17.02 -9.21 -2.03
N PHE A 99 16.20 -8.69 -2.94
CA PHE A 99 15.48 -9.51 -3.90
C PHE A 99 16.34 -9.86 -5.11
N VAL A 100 16.19 -11.10 -5.57
CA VAL A 100 16.65 -11.54 -6.89
C VAL A 100 15.49 -11.35 -7.86
N GLY A 101 15.71 -10.53 -8.89
CA GLY A 101 14.71 -10.23 -9.91
C GLY A 101 14.73 -11.24 -11.06
N ALA A 102 13.57 -11.50 -11.66
CA ALA A 102 13.45 -12.34 -12.83
C ALA A 102 14.21 -11.74 -14.04
N PRO A 103 15.06 -12.53 -14.73
CA PRO A 103 15.83 -12.04 -15.88
C PRO A 103 15.06 -12.09 -17.21
N ILE A 104 13.79 -12.51 -17.18
CA ILE A 104 12.94 -12.65 -18.36
C ILE A 104 11.61 -11.90 -18.16
N PRO A 105 10.99 -11.36 -19.22
CA PRO A 105 9.77 -10.59 -19.12
C PRO A 105 8.52 -11.46 -18.89
N LYS A 106 8.54 -12.73 -19.31
CA LYS A 106 7.43 -13.66 -19.11
C LYS A 106 7.89 -15.10 -19.20
N GLY A 107 7.36 -15.95 -18.34
CA GLY A 107 7.61 -17.38 -18.38
C GLY A 107 7.46 -18.03 -17.02
N ARG A 108 8.33 -19.01 -16.73
CA ARG A 108 8.32 -19.73 -15.46
C ARG A 108 9.72 -19.92 -14.90
N LEU A 109 9.86 -19.77 -13.59
CA LEU A 109 11.03 -20.14 -12.81
C LEU A 109 11.09 -21.66 -12.72
N ALA A 110 12.10 -22.28 -13.33
CA ALA A 110 12.26 -23.72 -13.34
C ALA A 110 13.04 -24.22 -12.11
N SER A 111 14.06 -23.49 -11.70
CA SER A 111 14.87 -23.84 -10.54
C SER A 111 15.60 -22.62 -9.96
N VAL A 112 15.93 -22.71 -8.66
CA VAL A 112 16.78 -21.74 -7.94
C VAL A 112 17.89 -22.54 -7.24
N ASN A 113 19.14 -22.22 -7.56
CA ASN A 113 20.32 -22.74 -6.86
C ASN A 113 20.92 -21.64 -5.99
N ALA A 114 20.75 -21.79 -4.68
CA ALA A 114 21.22 -20.86 -3.67
C ALA A 114 22.47 -21.35 -2.91
N ALA A 115 23.12 -22.44 -3.34
CA ALA A 115 24.20 -23.07 -2.58
C ALA A 115 25.38 -22.11 -2.32
N ALA A 116 25.86 -21.42 -3.36
CA ALA A 116 26.96 -20.45 -3.23
C ALA A 116 26.57 -19.24 -2.36
N ALA A 117 25.32 -18.79 -2.44
CA ALA A 117 24.81 -17.71 -1.61
C ALA A 117 24.78 -18.10 -0.13
N LEU A 118 24.33 -19.33 0.19
CA LEU A 118 24.27 -19.84 1.57
C LEU A 118 25.65 -20.14 2.18
N GLU A 119 26.69 -20.33 1.35
CA GLU A 119 28.07 -20.44 1.81
C GLU A 119 28.73 -19.07 2.06
N HIS A 120 28.12 -17.99 1.58
CA HIS A 120 28.65 -16.65 1.75
C HIS A 120 28.59 -16.20 3.22
N PRO A 121 29.70 -15.70 3.81
CA PRO A 121 29.68 -15.20 5.18
C PRO A 121 28.61 -14.12 5.38
N GLY A 122 27.83 -14.25 6.46
CA GLY A 122 26.76 -13.32 6.82
C GLY A 122 25.42 -13.57 6.13
N VAL A 123 25.34 -14.41 5.08
CA VAL A 123 24.04 -14.85 4.54
C VAL A 123 23.42 -15.87 5.49
N VAL A 124 22.15 -15.62 5.84
CA VAL A 124 21.41 -16.43 6.82
C VAL A 124 20.42 -17.36 6.11
N ARG A 125 19.73 -16.86 5.09
CA ARG A 125 18.70 -17.63 4.37
C ARG A 125 18.45 -17.07 2.98
N VAL A 126 18.06 -17.95 2.06
CA VAL A 126 17.46 -17.57 0.78
C VAL A 126 16.03 -18.10 0.78
N LEU A 127 15.06 -17.22 0.54
CA LEU A 127 13.64 -17.54 0.44
C LEU A 127 13.22 -17.55 -1.03
N THR A 128 12.37 -18.50 -1.39
CA THR A 128 11.78 -18.62 -2.73
C THR A 128 10.27 -18.77 -2.63
N HIS A 129 9.61 -19.03 -3.76
CA HIS A 129 8.19 -19.34 -3.76
C HIS A 129 7.82 -20.62 -2.98
N GLU A 130 8.77 -21.51 -2.75
CA GLU A 130 8.56 -22.75 -1.98
C GLU A 130 8.48 -22.49 -0.47
N ASP A 131 9.06 -21.38 0.01
CA ASP A 131 9.02 -20.99 1.42
C ASP A 131 7.76 -20.20 1.79
N MET A 132 6.98 -19.79 0.78
CA MET A 132 5.80 -18.95 0.97
C MET A 132 4.65 -19.79 1.55
N PRO A 133 4.12 -19.46 2.74
CA PRO A 133 2.94 -20.14 3.24
C PRO A 133 1.72 -19.81 2.38
N GLU A 134 0.71 -20.68 2.40
CA GLU A 134 -0.56 -20.39 1.74
C GLU A 134 -1.21 -19.15 2.37
N PHE A 135 -1.33 -18.09 1.57
CA PHE A 135 -2.09 -16.89 1.93
C PHE A 135 -3.46 -16.94 1.29
N ALA A 136 -4.48 -16.46 2.01
CA ALA A 136 -5.76 -16.15 1.37
C ALA A 136 -5.52 -15.13 0.26
N GLU A 137 -6.18 -15.30 -0.89
CA GLU A 137 -6.09 -14.32 -1.97
C GLU A 137 -6.38 -12.93 -1.40
N PRO A 138 -5.48 -11.96 -1.60
CA PRO A 138 -5.72 -10.61 -1.10
C PRO A 138 -7.02 -10.12 -1.71
N ALA A 139 -7.92 -9.58 -0.88
CA ALA A 139 -9.03 -8.81 -1.43
C ALA A 139 -8.39 -7.65 -2.20
N VAL A 140 -8.45 -7.66 -3.52
CA VAL A 140 -7.77 -6.68 -4.37
C VAL A 140 -8.71 -5.48 -4.54
N PRO A 141 -8.50 -4.33 -3.85
CA PRO A 141 -9.18 -3.09 -4.23
C PRO A 141 -8.88 -2.75 -5.70
N PRO A 142 -9.68 -1.88 -6.33
CA PRO A 142 -9.60 -1.57 -7.77
C PRO A 142 -8.27 -1.00 -8.28
N PHE A 143 -7.26 -0.86 -7.42
CA PHE A 143 -5.96 -0.26 -7.68
C PHE A 143 -4.81 -1.02 -7.00
N ALA A 144 -5.05 -2.22 -6.48
CA ALA A 144 -4.04 -3.01 -5.79
C ALA A 144 -3.40 -4.03 -6.73
N GLN A 145 -2.11 -4.28 -6.53
CA GLN A 145 -1.42 -5.39 -7.16
C GLN A 145 -2.03 -6.71 -6.64
N SER A 146 -2.54 -7.53 -7.56
CA SER A 146 -3.08 -8.86 -7.25
C SER A 146 -1.99 -9.91 -7.06
N LEU A 147 -0.78 -9.64 -7.56
CA LEU A 147 0.35 -10.56 -7.47
C LEU A 147 1.04 -10.45 -6.11
N VAL A 148 0.92 -11.52 -5.32
CA VAL A 148 1.69 -11.71 -4.09
C VAL A 148 3.15 -12.08 -4.47
N PRO A 149 4.16 -11.29 -4.06
CA PRO A 149 5.57 -11.60 -4.32
C PRO A 149 5.93 -12.98 -3.80
N LEU A 150 6.76 -13.73 -4.53
CA LEU A 150 7.14 -15.11 -4.21
C LEU A 150 5.92 -16.05 -3.99
N GLY A 151 4.72 -15.73 -4.48
CA GLY A 151 3.54 -16.58 -4.35
C GLY A 151 3.42 -17.67 -5.44
N THR A 152 4.26 -17.62 -6.47
CA THR A 152 4.21 -18.51 -7.64
C THR A 152 5.56 -18.57 -8.32
N ASP A 153 5.79 -19.63 -9.10
CA ASP A 153 6.90 -19.78 -10.03
C ASP A 153 6.67 -19.06 -11.38
N LYS A 154 5.49 -18.49 -11.62
CA LYS A 154 5.19 -17.74 -12.84
C LYS A 154 5.82 -16.35 -12.83
N ILE A 155 6.41 -15.98 -13.96
CA ILE A 155 7.03 -14.68 -14.20
C ILE A 155 6.13 -13.86 -15.12
N HIS A 156 5.73 -12.68 -14.66
CA HIS A 156 4.82 -11.78 -15.37
C HIS A 156 5.51 -10.53 -15.93
N TYR A 157 6.69 -10.19 -15.41
CA TYR A 157 7.49 -9.04 -15.84
C TYR A 157 8.96 -9.25 -15.45
N GLU A 158 9.85 -8.57 -16.16
CA GLU A 158 11.28 -8.54 -15.85
C GLU A 158 11.50 -7.79 -14.52
N GLY A 159 12.40 -8.31 -13.68
CA GLY A 159 12.67 -7.78 -12.35
C GLY A 159 11.68 -8.21 -11.27
N GLN A 160 10.67 -9.03 -11.60
CA GLN A 160 9.77 -9.61 -10.59
C GLN A 160 10.59 -10.35 -9.51
N PRO A 161 10.32 -10.13 -8.20
CA PRO A 161 11.00 -10.88 -7.14
C PRO A 161 10.73 -12.39 -7.28
N ILE A 162 11.80 -13.17 -7.47
CA ILE A 162 11.78 -14.64 -7.58
C ILE A 162 12.54 -15.35 -6.47
N ALA A 163 13.42 -14.64 -5.76
CA ALA A 163 13.98 -15.05 -4.49
C ALA A 163 14.28 -13.83 -3.61
N ALA A 164 14.49 -14.04 -2.31
CA ALA A 164 14.94 -13.03 -1.36
C ALA A 164 16.09 -13.57 -0.52
N VAL A 165 17.24 -12.88 -0.52
CA VAL A 165 18.39 -13.22 0.31
C VAL A 165 18.34 -12.40 1.59
N LEU A 166 18.40 -13.09 2.74
CA LEU A 166 18.43 -12.52 4.08
C LEU A 166 19.84 -12.63 4.64
N ALA A 167 20.45 -11.51 5.05
CA ALA A 167 21.81 -11.50 5.59
C ALA A 167 21.97 -10.52 6.76
N GLU A 168 23.06 -10.67 7.52
CA GLU A 168 23.38 -9.84 8.69
C GLU A 168 23.76 -8.40 8.33
N SER A 169 24.17 -8.15 7.08
CA SER A 169 24.45 -6.82 6.54
C SER A 169 23.86 -6.67 5.14
N ILE A 170 23.71 -5.43 4.68
CA ILE A 170 23.22 -5.17 3.32
C ILE A 170 24.22 -5.66 2.26
N GLU A 171 25.52 -5.50 2.50
CA GLU A 171 26.58 -5.92 1.59
C GLU A 171 26.55 -7.44 1.40
N ALA A 172 26.44 -8.21 2.49
CA ALA A 172 26.32 -9.66 2.42
C ALA A 172 25.03 -10.11 1.72
N ALA A 173 23.94 -9.36 1.87
CA ALA A 173 22.68 -9.66 1.17
C ALA A 173 22.81 -9.40 -0.34
N GLU A 174 23.46 -8.30 -0.75
CA GLU A 174 23.70 -7.97 -2.16
C GLU A 174 24.67 -8.97 -2.82
N GLU A 175 25.78 -9.29 -2.16
CA GLU A 175 26.74 -10.30 -2.63
C GLU A 175 26.10 -11.68 -2.70
N GLY A 176 25.33 -12.06 -1.68
CA GLY A 176 24.56 -13.30 -1.67
C GLY A 176 23.53 -13.37 -2.80
N ALA A 177 22.80 -12.28 -3.06
CA ALA A 177 21.82 -12.22 -4.16
C ALA A 177 22.48 -12.40 -5.53
N ALA A 178 23.68 -11.85 -5.74
CA ALA A 178 24.46 -12.04 -6.97
C ALA A 178 24.95 -13.48 -7.18
N LEU A 179 25.04 -14.28 -6.10
CA LEU A 179 25.44 -15.69 -6.14
C LEU A 179 24.28 -16.66 -6.36
N VAL A 180 23.03 -16.20 -6.31
CA VAL A 180 21.85 -17.04 -6.59
C VAL A 180 21.75 -17.28 -8.09
N ALA A 181 21.86 -18.54 -8.51
CA ALA A 181 21.67 -18.94 -9.90
C ALA A 181 20.22 -19.38 -10.13
N VAL A 182 19.60 -18.92 -11.21
CA VAL A 182 18.21 -19.24 -11.54
C VAL A 182 18.10 -19.77 -12.96
N GLU A 183 17.23 -20.76 -13.15
CA GLU A 183 16.86 -21.25 -14.48
C GLU A 183 15.43 -20.85 -14.78
N CYS A 184 15.19 -20.27 -15.95
CA CYS A 184 13.89 -19.81 -16.38
C CYS A 184 13.54 -20.37 -17.75
N VAL A 185 12.26 -20.72 -17.94
CA VAL A 185 11.70 -21.08 -19.24
C VAL A 185 10.93 -19.87 -19.75
N ALA A 186 11.46 -19.19 -20.76
CA ALA A 186 10.82 -18.04 -21.36
C ALA A 186 9.58 -18.42 -22.18
N GLU A 187 8.58 -17.55 -22.14
CA GLU A 187 7.36 -17.66 -22.94
C GLU A 187 7.22 -16.47 -23.88
N GLU A 188 6.41 -16.63 -24.92
CA GLU A 188 6.03 -15.52 -25.79
C GLU A 188 5.25 -14.45 -24.99
N PHE A 189 5.70 -13.20 -25.13
CA PHE A 189 5.14 -12.05 -24.45
C PHE A 189 4.83 -10.95 -25.46
N ALA A 190 3.96 -10.05 -25.04
CA ALA A 190 3.58 -8.88 -25.81
C ALA A 190 3.87 -7.62 -24.97
N THR A 191 4.31 -6.56 -25.63
CA THR A 191 4.37 -5.23 -25.03
C THR A 191 3.16 -4.42 -25.49
N PHE A 192 2.85 -3.34 -24.76
CA PHE A 192 1.78 -2.42 -25.14
C PHE A 192 1.97 -1.78 -26.52
N GLU A 193 3.23 -1.66 -27.00
CA GLU A 193 3.54 -1.10 -28.33
C GLU A 193 3.53 -2.16 -29.44
N ALA A 194 3.81 -3.42 -29.11
CA ALA A 194 3.98 -4.50 -30.09
C ALA A 194 2.72 -5.34 -30.33
N SER A 195 1.61 -5.03 -29.65
CA SER A 195 0.39 -5.83 -29.77
C SER A 195 -0.87 -4.99 -29.65
N ASP A 196 -1.87 -5.36 -30.47
CA ASP A 196 -3.26 -4.97 -30.28
C ASP A 196 -3.87 -5.71 -29.08
N VAL A 197 -3.14 -5.85 -27.95
CA VAL A 197 -3.68 -6.36 -26.69
C VAL A 197 -4.58 -5.29 -26.09
N HIS A 198 -5.67 -5.03 -26.81
CA HIS A 198 -6.92 -4.60 -26.27
C HIS A 198 -7.41 -5.78 -25.44
N ASN A 199 -7.45 -5.65 -24.11
CA ASN A 199 -8.19 -6.59 -23.28
C ASN A 199 -9.67 -6.24 -23.41
N PRO A 200 -10.44 -6.86 -24.34
CA PRO A 200 -11.80 -6.44 -24.65
C PRO A 200 -12.78 -6.96 -23.58
N GLU A 201 -12.35 -7.93 -22.78
CA GLU A 201 -13.18 -8.61 -21.80
C GLU A 201 -12.75 -8.19 -20.39
N GLY A 202 -13.53 -7.28 -19.82
CA GLY A 202 -13.71 -7.21 -18.38
C GLY A 202 -12.47 -6.77 -17.59
N THR A 203 -12.36 -5.48 -17.37
CA THR A 203 -12.54 -4.91 -16.03
C THR A 203 -12.66 -3.41 -16.23
N GLY A 204 -13.85 -2.90 -15.98
CA GLY A 204 -14.03 -1.47 -15.86
C GLY A 204 -12.99 -0.84 -14.93
N PHE A 205 -12.42 0.31 -15.29
CA PHE A 205 -11.54 1.04 -14.39
C PHE A 205 -12.30 1.34 -13.10
N ALA A 206 -11.79 0.91 -11.96
CA ALA A 206 -12.49 1.06 -10.68
C ALA A 206 -13.93 0.50 -10.64
N PHE A 207 -14.18 -0.60 -11.35
CA PHE A 207 -15.51 -1.21 -11.52
C PHE A 207 -16.52 -0.34 -12.29
N GLN A 208 -16.08 0.73 -12.97
CA GLN A 208 -16.93 1.57 -13.81
C GLN A 208 -16.89 1.11 -15.27
N PRO A 209 -17.99 1.24 -16.04
CA PRO A 209 -17.94 1.02 -17.48
C PRO A 209 -16.82 1.85 -18.14
N LEU A 210 -16.09 1.25 -19.08
CA LEU A 210 -15.09 1.94 -19.90
C LEU A 210 -15.78 2.91 -20.88
N ASP A 211 -16.94 2.52 -21.38
CA ASP A 211 -17.77 3.33 -22.26
C ASP A 211 -18.75 4.17 -21.44
N LEU A 212 -18.69 5.48 -21.61
CA LEU A 212 -19.59 6.44 -20.99
C LEU A 212 -20.27 7.26 -22.08
N GLU A 213 -21.59 7.25 -22.10
CA GLU A 213 -22.40 8.04 -23.03
C GLU A 213 -23.19 9.10 -22.27
N SER A 214 -23.30 10.29 -22.86
CA SER A 214 -24.14 11.37 -22.32
C SER A 214 -24.80 12.13 -23.46
N GLY A 215 -26.13 12.03 -23.54
CA GLY A 215 -26.92 12.66 -24.61
C GLY A 215 -26.86 11.88 -25.92
N ASP A 216 -27.14 12.59 -27.03
CA ASP A 216 -27.08 12.06 -28.40
C ASP A 216 -25.82 12.61 -29.08
N VAL A 217 -24.71 11.87 -28.93
CA VAL A 217 -23.39 12.26 -29.45
C VAL A 217 -23.39 12.30 -30.97
N ASP A 218 -24.06 11.34 -31.63
CA ASP A 218 -24.14 11.25 -33.08
C ASP A 218 -24.85 12.48 -33.68
N ALA A 219 -25.99 12.88 -33.10
CA ALA A 219 -26.69 14.08 -33.53
C ALA A 219 -25.85 15.36 -33.31
N ALA A 220 -25.15 15.44 -32.18
CA ALA A 220 -24.30 16.59 -31.87
C ALA A 220 -23.10 16.73 -32.83
N ILE A 221 -22.47 15.60 -33.19
CA ILE A 221 -21.38 15.58 -34.19
C ILE A 221 -21.90 15.97 -35.57
N ALA A 222 -23.10 15.49 -35.96
CA ALA A 222 -23.68 15.78 -37.27
C ALA A 222 -24.07 17.26 -37.45
N ASP A 223 -24.47 17.96 -36.39
CA ASP A 223 -24.86 19.39 -36.41
C ASP A 223 -23.65 20.34 -36.22
N ALA A 224 -22.47 19.81 -35.90
CA ALA A 224 -21.30 20.61 -35.57
C ALA A 224 -20.76 21.40 -36.79
N HIS A 225 -20.35 22.66 -36.55
CA HIS A 225 -19.71 23.48 -37.58
C HIS A 225 -18.32 22.95 -37.99
N ALA A 226 -17.63 22.28 -37.08
CA ALA A 226 -16.35 21.63 -37.31
C ALA A 226 -16.16 20.45 -36.33
N VAL A 227 -15.45 19.42 -36.77
CA VAL A 227 -15.12 18.23 -35.99
C VAL A 227 -13.61 18.03 -36.04
N VAL A 228 -12.99 17.75 -34.89
CA VAL A 228 -11.56 17.42 -34.76
C VAL A 228 -11.47 16.05 -34.10
N ASP A 229 -10.75 15.15 -34.76
CA ASP A 229 -10.49 13.79 -34.29
C ASP A 229 -8.98 13.58 -34.25
N GLU A 230 -8.43 13.42 -33.06
CA GLU A 230 -6.99 13.38 -32.80
C GLU A 230 -6.68 12.39 -31.69
N SER A 231 -5.55 11.68 -31.82
CA SER A 231 -5.07 10.73 -30.83
C SER A 231 -3.96 11.34 -29.97
N TYR A 232 -4.12 11.25 -28.66
CA TYR A 232 -3.15 11.74 -27.69
C TYR A 232 -2.62 10.61 -26.81
N GLY A 233 -1.31 10.63 -26.55
CA GLY A 233 -0.65 9.69 -25.66
C GLY A 233 0.08 10.40 -24.53
N THR A 234 0.17 9.75 -23.38
CA THR A 234 0.99 10.19 -22.25
C THR A 234 1.97 9.09 -21.88
N ALA A 235 3.26 9.41 -21.82
CA ALA A 235 4.27 8.45 -21.38
C ALA A 235 4.08 8.04 -19.92
N SER A 236 4.44 6.80 -19.60
CA SER A 236 4.54 6.32 -18.22
C SER A 236 5.47 7.21 -17.40
N ARG A 237 5.09 7.47 -16.14
CA ARG A 237 5.87 8.27 -15.19
C ARG A 237 6.11 7.47 -13.92
N HIS A 238 7.31 7.60 -13.38
CA HIS A 238 7.66 7.05 -12.08
C HIS A 238 7.58 8.14 -11.01
N HIS A 239 7.15 7.78 -9.81
CA HIS A 239 6.99 8.74 -8.70
C HIS A 239 8.30 9.39 -8.28
N ASN A 240 9.42 8.68 -8.44
CA ASN A 240 10.77 9.13 -8.08
C ASN A 240 10.82 9.75 -6.68
N MET A 241 10.21 9.06 -5.71
CA MET A 241 10.25 9.47 -4.32
C MET A 241 11.71 9.56 -3.86
N MET A 242 12.03 10.62 -3.10
CA MET A 242 13.37 10.80 -2.52
C MET A 242 13.70 9.73 -1.47
N GLU A 243 12.69 9.23 -0.77
CA GLU A 243 12.79 8.06 0.10
C GLU A 243 12.38 6.82 -0.71
N PRO A 244 13.28 5.83 -0.90
CA PRO A 244 12.93 4.55 -1.51
C PRO A 244 11.97 3.74 -0.64
N HIS A 245 11.28 2.77 -1.23
CA HIS A 245 10.47 1.83 -0.47
C HIS A 245 11.31 1.11 0.58
N THR A 246 10.81 1.10 1.81
CA THR A 246 11.45 0.42 2.93
C THR A 246 10.38 -0.11 3.86
N THR A 247 10.67 -1.25 4.47
CA THR A 247 9.81 -1.90 5.45
C THR A 247 10.71 -2.51 6.50
N LEU A 248 10.43 -2.20 7.77
CA LEU A 248 10.99 -2.94 8.89
C LEU A 248 9.91 -3.86 9.44
N ALA A 249 10.26 -5.11 9.71
CA ALA A 249 9.37 -6.10 10.32
C ALA A 249 10.05 -6.69 11.56
N GLU A 250 9.42 -6.53 12.73
CA GLU A 250 9.96 -6.99 14.01
C GLU A 250 8.90 -7.77 14.79
N TRP A 251 9.25 -8.99 15.19
CA TRP A 251 8.44 -9.74 16.15
C TRP A 251 8.70 -9.24 17.58
N ARG A 252 7.62 -8.86 18.28
CA ARG A 252 7.64 -8.50 19.70
C ARG A 252 6.66 -9.38 20.46
N GLY A 253 7.17 -10.47 21.04
CA GLY A 253 6.33 -11.54 21.57
C GLY A 253 5.49 -12.15 20.43
N ASP A 254 4.18 -12.20 20.61
CA ASP A 254 3.24 -12.78 19.64
C ASP A 254 2.75 -11.78 18.57
N HIS A 255 3.32 -10.57 18.53
CA HIS A 255 2.92 -9.51 17.62
C HIS A 255 4.00 -9.18 16.60
N LEU A 256 3.61 -9.07 15.33
CA LEU A 256 4.44 -8.52 14.27
C LEU A 256 4.21 -7.01 14.18
N HIS A 257 5.28 -6.23 14.37
CA HIS A 257 5.29 -4.79 14.16
C HIS A 257 5.90 -4.49 12.79
N ILE A 258 5.22 -3.62 12.03
CA ILE A 258 5.65 -3.19 10.70
C ILE A 258 5.67 -1.66 10.69
N TRP A 259 6.75 -1.08 10.17
CA TRP A 259 6.92 0.36 9.93
C TRP A 259 6.89 0.66 8.44
#